data_AF-A0A523MPT9-F1
#
_entry.id   AF-A0A523MPT9-F1
#
_cell.length_a   1.000
_cell.length_b   1.000
_cell.length_c   1.000
_cell.angle_alpha   90.00
_cell.angle_beta   90.00
_cell.angle_gamma   90.00
#
_symmetry.space_group_name_H-M   'P 1'
#
loop_
_entity.id
_entity.type
_entity.pdbx_description
1 polymer ?
#
loop_
_entity_poly.entity_id
_entity_poly.type
_entity_poly.pdbx_seq_one_letter_code
_entity_poly.pdbx_strand_id
1 'polypeptide(L)'
;MRKSGSYIWSAVMLLVTVGAADAQSMRTGSQSANAQQGFGATVVVSNGRIFVGESQNQTTPGFVYAFGRDDSGAWSEMARLESPDSEDGDGFGGTLAVDGSTLVTSIASASAVYVYSADGDGWTLDQMLSASDGAEGDQFGSSVALSGAHLLVGAWAANDSAGVVYSFERDSSGNWTETGKLSGSESMSG
;
A
#
# COMPACT_ATOMS: atom_id res chain seq x y z
N MET A 1 -3.80 43.28 -65.07
CA MET A 1 -3.86 41.80 -65.08
C MET A 1 -3.46 41.31 -63.69
N ARG A 2 -4.43 40.83 -62.89
CA ARG A 2 -4.21 40.38 -61.50
C ARG A 2 -3.83 38.90 -61.52
N LYS A 3 -2.66 38.52 -60.97
CA LYS A 3 -2.35 37.12 -60.63
C LYS A 3 -2.86 36.86 -59.22
N SER A 4 -3.84 35.97 -59.08
CA SER A 4 -4.33 35.53 -57.76
C SER A 4 -3.41 34.43 -57.23
N GLY A 5 -2.71 34.68 -56.13
CA GLY A 5 -2.00 33.65 -55.38
C GLY A 5 -3.00 32.92 -54.48
N SER A 6 -3.25 31.65 -54.75
CA SER A 6 -3.99 30.76 -53.86
C SER A 6 -3.05 30.30 -52.75
N TYR A 7 -3.36 30.61 -51.50
CA TYR A 7 -2.66 30.08 -50.33
C TYR A 7 -3.50 28.95 -49.75
N ILE A 8 -3.05 27.71 -49.95
CA ILE A 8 -3.64 26.55 -49.31
C ILE A 8 -3.01 26.45 -47.92
N TRP A 9 -3.76 26.78 -46.88
CA TRP A 9 -3.36 26.43 -45.51
C TRP A 9 -3.65 24.95 -45.33
N SER A 10 -2.62 24.10 -45.42
CA SER A 10 -2.71 22.73 -44.92
C SER A 10 -2.78 22.79 -43.39
N ALA A 11 -3.99 22.76 -42.86
CA ALA A 11 -4.20 22.46 -41.45
C ALA A 11 -3.84 20.98 -41.24
N VAL A 12 -2.68 20.71 -40.65
CA VAL A 12 -2.40 19.40 -40.07
C VAL A 12 -3.22 19.32 -38.79
N MET A 13 -4.38 18.67 -38.87
CA MET A 13 -5.13 18.29 -37.69
C MET A 13 -4.39 17.11 -37.07
N LEU A 14 -3.50 17.40 -36.11
CA LEU A 14 -2.93 16.36 -35.26
C LEU A 14 -4.07 15.90 -34.34
N LEU A 15 -4.79 14.86 -34.73
CA LEU A 15 -5.57 14.09 -33.77
C LEU A 15 -4.54 13.42 -32.85
N VAL A 16 -4.20 14.08 -31.74
CA VAL A 16 -3.81 13.35 -30.55
C VAL A 16 -5.09 12.71 -30.07
N THR A 17 -5.38 11.52 -30.55
CA THR A 17 -6.20 10.60 -29.78
C THR A 17 -5.44 10.41 -28.49
N VAL A 18 -5.83 11.15 -27.44
CA VAL A 18 -5.66 10.65 -26.09
C VAL A 18 -6.54 9.41 -26.10
N GLY A 19 -5.94 8.26 -26.43
CA GLY A 19 -6.59 6.98 -26.26
C GLY A 19 -7.18 7.02 -24.85
N ALA A 20 -8.45 6.69 -24.74
CA ALA A 20 -9.06 6.48 -23.44
C ALA A 20 -8.02 5.72 -22.62
N ALA A 21 -7.69 6.24 -21.44
CA ALA A 21 -6.90 5.51 -20.48
C ALA A 21 -7.75 4.27 -20.16
N ASP A 22 -7.54 3.21 -20.93
CA ASP A 22 -7.87 1.89 -20.52
C ASP A 22 -7.15 1.78 -19.18
N ALA A 23 -7.90 1.87 -18.09
CA ALA A 23 -7.63 0.99 -16.98
C ALA A 23 -7.62 -0.39 -17.63
N GLN A 24 -6.45 -0.81 -18.12
CA GLN A 24 -6.25 -2.10 -18.75
C GLN A 24 -6.67 -3.06 -17.65
N SER A 25 -7.87 -3.58 -17.83
CA SER A 25 -8.50 -4.53 -16.94
C SER A 25 -7.46 -5.59 -16.68
N MET A 26 -6.89 -5.59 -15.48
CA MET A 26 -6.01 -6.67 -15.10
C MET A 26 -6.86 -7.93 -15.17
N ARG A 27 -6.39 -8.85 -16.01
CA ARG A 27 -6.85 -10.24 -16.20
C ARG A 27 -7.83 -10.50 -17.35
N THR A 28 -7.31 -10.53 -18.57
CA THR A 28 -7.90 -11.34 -19.65
C THR A 28 -7.57 -12.82 -19.41
N GLY A 29 -8.39 -13.51 -18.63
CA GLY A 29 -8.31 -14.95 -18.46
C GLY A 29 -9.29 -15.44 -17.40
N SER A 30 -10.13 -16.41 -17.76
CA SER A 30 -11.12 -17.00 -16.87
C SER A 30 -10.44 -17.60 -15.64
N GLN A 31 -10.49 -16.89 -14.53
CA GLN A 31 -10.29 -17.46 -13.21
C GLN A 31 -11.63 -17.31 -12.49
N SER A 32 -12.10 -18.42 -11.94
CA SER A 32 -13.43 -18.62 -11.35
C SER A 32 -13.82 -17.51 -10.38
N ALA A 33 -15.12 -17.33 -10.13
CA ALA A 33 -15.71 -16.30 -9.26
C ALA A 33 -15.24 -16.27 -7.78
N ASN A 34 -14.17 -16.99 -7.43
CA ASN A 34 -13.45 -16.94 -6.15
C ASN A 34 -12.07 -16.26 -6.25
N ALA A 35 -11.62 -15.91 -7.46
CA ALA A 35 -10.34 -15.26 -7.67
C ALA A 35 -10.42 -13.78 -7.23
N GLN A 36 -9.62 -13.41 -6.22
CA GLN A 36 -9.38 -12.03 -5.77
C GLN A 36 -10.45 -11.40 -4.87
N GLN A 37 -11.05 -12.17 -3.97
CA GLN A 37 -11.82 -11.59 -2.86
C GLN A 37 -10.89 -10.65 -2.05
N GLY A 38 -11.23 -9.37 -2.00
CA GLY A 38 -10.46 -8.37 -1.24
C GLY A 38 -9.44 -7.56 -2.04
N PHE A 39 -9.20 -7.82 -3.33
CA PHE A 39 -8.34 -6.93 -4.12
C PHE A 39 -8.96 -5.53 -4.17
N GLY A 40 -8.17 -4.52 -3.82
CA GLY A 40 -8.67 -3.15 -3.69
C GLY A 40 -9.26 -2.83 -2.32
N ALA A 41 -9.16 -3.73 -1.33
CA ALA A 41 -9.59 -3.46 0.04
C ALA A 41 -8.86 -2.24 0.65
N THR A 42 -7.61 -2.04 0.24
CA THR A 42 -6.81 -0.85 0.56
C THR A 42 -5.99 -0.46 -0.66
N VAL A 43 -5.82 0.85 -0.86
CA VAL A 43 -5.08 1.42 -1.98
C VAL A 43 -4.29 2.63 -1.49
N VAL A 44 -3.01 2.66 -1.79
CA VAL A 44 -2.14 3.83 -1.55
C VAL A 44 -1.26 4.12 -2.77
N VAL A 45 -0.81 5.37 -2.89
CA VAL A 45 -0.02 5.82 -4.04
C VAL A 45 1.19 6.61 -3.57
N SER A 46 2.35 6.34 -4.15
CA SER A 46 3.58 7.13 -3.93
C SER A 46 4.51 7.00 -5.12
N ASN A 47 5.16 8.09 -5.51
CA ASN A 47 6.19 8.12 -6.55
C ASN A 47 5.78 7.43 -7.88
N GLY A 48 4.52 7.62 -8.29
CA GLY A 48 4.00 7.00 -9.52
C GLY A 48 3.73 5.49 -9.43
N ARG A 49 3.87 4.89 -8.25
CA ARG A 49 3.47 3.51 -7.95
C ARG A 49 2.14 3.47 -7.21
N ILE A 50 1.32 2.46 -7.51
CA ILE A 50 0.07 2.17 -6.82
C ILE A 50 0.25 0.85 -6.06
N PHE A 51 -0.14 0.83 -4.79
CA PHE A 51 -0.14 -0.37 -3.97
C PHE A 51 -1.57 -0.76 -3.65
N VAL A 52 -1.90 -2.05 -3.80
CA VAL A 52 -3.25 -2.57 -3.62
C VAL A 52 -3.21 -3.80 -2.73
N GLY A 53 -3.97 -3.79 -1.63
CA GLY A 53 -4.12 -4.96 -0.77
C GLY A 53 -5.21 -5.92 -1.26
N GLU A 54 -4.99 -7.21 -1.01
CA GLU A 54 -5.94 -8.32 -1.18
C GLU A 54 -6.10 -9.09 0.14
N SER A 55 -6.60 -8.43 1.18
CA SER A 55 -6.62 -8.95 2.55
C SER A 55 -7.83 -9.82 2.91
N GLN A 56 -8.81 -9.98 2.00
CA GLN A 56 -10.05 -10.72 2.27
C GLN A 56 -10.13 -12.07 1.52
N ASN A 57 -9.00 -12.57 1.05
CA ASN A 57 -8.93 -13.89 0.44
C ASN A 57 -8.84 -14.94 1.55
N GLN A 58 -9.82 -15.83 1.63
CA GLN A 58 -9.90 -16.88 2.68
C GLN A 58 -9.27 -18.21 2.23
N THR A 59 -8.79 -18.30 0.99
CA THR A 59 -8.33 -19.55 0.36
C THR A 59 -6.88 -19.48 -0.11
N THR A 60 -6.26 -18.31 0.00
CA THR A 60 -4.83 -18.08 -0.19
C THR A 60 -4.39 -17.06 0.85
N PRO A 61 -3.08 -16.87 1.07
CA PRO A 61 -2.61 -15.73 1.84
C PRO A 61 -3.08 -14.42 1.21
N GLY A 62 -3.09 -13.37 2.03
CA GLY A 62 -3.28 -12.00 1.55
C GLY A 62 -2.03 -11.52 0.80
N PHE A 63 -2.24 -10.58 -0.11
CA PHE A 63 -1.15 -9.99 -0.91
C PHE A 63 -1.21 -8.48 -0.91
N VAL A 64 -0.05 -7.85 -1.15
CA VAL A 64 0.01 -6.46 -1.58
C VAL A 64 0.65 -6.41 -2.96
N TYR A 65 -0.09 -5.87 -3.91
CA TYR A 65 0.35 -5.71 -5.29
C TYR A 65 0.95 -4.32 -5.47
N ALA A 66 2.09 -4.23 -6.14
CA ALA A 66 2.69 -2.97 -6.55
C ALA A 66 2.60 -2.82 -8.08
N PHE A 67 1.96 -1.75 -8.52
CA PHE A 67 1.82 -1.40 -9.92
C PHE A 67 2.62 -0.15 -10.25
N GLY A 68 3.24 -0.15 -11.42
CA GLY A 68 3.91 1.01 -11.98
C GLY A 68 3.71 1.09 -13.48
N ARG A 69 4.19 2.19 -14.06
CA ARG A 69 4.18 2.35 -15.52
C ARG A 69 5.47 1.83 -16.12
N ASP A 70 5.36 1.07 -17.19
CA ASP A 70 6.50 0.69 -18.03
C ASP A 70 6.97 1.85 -18.93
N ASP A 71 8.01 1.60 -19.74
CA ASP A 71 8.58 2.59 -20.67
C ASP A 71 7.56 3.10 -21.72
N SER A 72 6.50 2.34 -21.99
CA SER A 72 5.41 2.74 -22.88
C SER A 72 4.34 3.58 -22.17
N GLY A 73 4.44 3.74 -20.84
CA GLY A 73 3.48 4.42 -19.99
C GLY A 73 2.29 3.56 -19.60
N ALA A 74 2.29 2.27 -19.94
CA ALA A 74 1.25 1.31 -19.60
C ALA A 74 1.45 0.77 -18.18
N TRP A 75 0.36 0.50 -17.47
CA TRP A 75 0.43 -0.05 -16.11
C TRP A 75 0.72 -1.55 -16.14
N SER A 76 1.65 -2.00 -15.29
CA SER A 76 1.97 -3.42 -15.10
C SER A 76 2.20 -3.74 -13.62
N GLU A 77 1.96 -5.01 -13.23
CA GLU A 77 2.34 -5.52 -11.91
C GLU A 77 3.85 -5.64 -11.85
N MET A 78 4.50 -4.84 -11.01
CA MET A 78 5.95 -4.84 -10.84
C MET A 78 6.39 -5.79 -9.72
N ALA A 79 5.57 -5.93 -8.68
CA ALA A 79 5.85 -6.81 -7.55
C ALA A 79 4.57 -7.27 -6.86
N ARG A 80 4.68 -8.40 -6.16
CA ARG A 80 3.70 -8.90 -5.22
C ARG A 80 4.41 -9.21 -3.90
N LEU A 81 3.93 -8.62 -2.81
CA LEU A 81 4.46 -8.78 -1.47
C LEU A 81 3.56 -9.74 -0.68
N GLU A 82 4.19 -10.56 0.14
CA GLU A 82 3.58 -11.51 1.06
C GLU A 82 4.33 -11.49 2.41
N SER A 83 3.67 -11.94 3.47
CA SER A 83 4.31 -12.17 4.77
C SER A 83 5.26 -13.37 4.70
N PRO A 84 6.41 -13.39 5.41
CA PRO A 84 7.27 -14.58 5.50
C PRO A 84 6.56 -15.79 6.12
N ASP A 85 5.60 -15.52 7.00
CA ASP A 85 4.79 -16.51 7.72
C ASP A 85 3.38 -16.59 7.09
N SER A 86 3.30 -16.50 5.76
CA SER A 86 2.04 -16.47 5.03
C SER A 86 1.20 -17.74 5.28
N GLU A 87 -0.04 -17.54 5.69
CA GLU A 87 -1.04 -18.60 5.84
C GLU A 87 -2.30 -18.27 5.04
N ASP A 88 -3.03 -19.28 4.61
CA ASP A 88 -4.29 -19.09 3.90
C ASP A 88 -5.26 -18.27 4.78
N GLY A 89 -5.75 -17.14 4.27
CA GLY A 89 -6.64 -16.28 5.03
C GLY A 89 -5.96 -15.47 6.15
N ASP A 90 -4.63 -15.32 6.13
CA ASP A 90 -3.91 -14.52 7.12
C ASP A 90 -4.43 -13.08 7.20
N GLY A 91 -4.83 -12.50 6.07
CA GLY A 91 -5.31 -11.13 5.96
C GLY A 91 -4.19 -10.10 5.69
N PHE A 92 -3.04 -10.55 5.18
CA PHE A 92 -1.95 -9.66 4.77
C PHE A 92 -2.42 -8.61 3.76
N GLY A 93 -1.93 -7.38 3.90
CA GLY A 93 -2.48 -6.25 3.15
C GLY A 93 -3.71 -5.63 3.81
N GLY A 94 -3.96 -5.91 5.10
CA GLY A 94 -5.13 -5.41 5.83
C GLY A 94 -5.20 -3.88 5.90
N THR A 95 -4.04 -3.25 6.04
CA THR A 95 -3.86 -1.79 5.97
C THR A 95 -2.63 -1.46 5.13
N LEU A 96 -2.56 -0.24 4.59
CA LEU A 96 -1.37 0.23 3.86
C LEU A 96 -1.03 1.68 4.23
N ALA A 97 0.25 1.97 4.35
CA ALA A 97 0.81 3.32 4.31
C ALA A 97 2.11 3.30 3.50
N VAL A 98 2.36 4.35 2.72
CA VAL A 98 3.57 4.45 1.90
C VAL A 98 4.11 5.87 1.94
N ASP A 99 5.43 5.99 2.09
CA ASP A 99 6.15 7.24 1.95
C ASP A 99 7.52 6.98 1.33
N GLY A 100 7.83 7.68 0.24
CA GLY A 100 9.09 7.50 -0.46
C GLY A 100 9.30 6.05 -0.93
N SER A 101 10.33 5.43 -0.39
CA SER A 101 10.74 4.04 -0.63
C SER A 101 10.28 3.09 0.47
N THR A 102 9.42 3.50 1.40
CA THR A 102 8.98 2.68 2.52
C THR A 102 7.49 2.41 2.43
N LEU A 103 7.12 1.14 2.53
CA LEU A 103 5.75 0.64 2.54
C LEU A 103 5.52 -0.10 3.85
N VAL A 104 4.40 0.19 4.51
CA VAL A 104 3.97 -0.51 5.71
C VAL A 104 2.62 -1.16 5.44
N THR A 105 2.50 -2.40 5.86
CA THR A 105 1.28 -3.20 5.75
C THR A 105 1.04 -3.98 7.03
N SER A 106 -0.16 -4.53 7.23
CA SER A 106 -0.51 -5.28 8.43
C SER A 106 -1.12 -6.64 8.14
N ILE A 107 -0.99 -7.51 9.15
CA ILE A 107 -1.83 -8.68 9.35
C ILE A 107 -2.55 -8.44 10.69
N ALA A 108 -3.83 -8.09 10.64
CA ALA A 108 -4.59 -7.74 11.85
C ALA A 108 -4.75 -8.93 12.81
N SER A 109 -4.94 -10.14 12.26
CA SER A 109 -5.06 -11.39 13.04
C SER A 109 -3.79 -11.71 13.83
N ALA A 110 -2.62 -11.43 13.25
CA ALA A 110 -1.31 -11.59 13.88
C ALA A 110 -0.94 -10.42 14.81
N SER A 111 -1.76 -9.36 14.87
CA SER A 111 -1.47 -8.14 15.63
C SER A 111 -0.06 -7.60 15.35
N ALA A 112 0.31 -7.54 14.06
CA ALA A 112 1.64 -7.15 13.59
C ALA A 112 1.57 -6.22 12.36
N VAL A 113 2.60 -5.39 12.21
CA VAL A 113 2.85 -4.63 10.98
C VAL A 113 4.20 -5.01 10.38
N TYR A 114 4.29 -4.92 9.07
CA TYR A 114 5.44 -5.31 8.27
C TYR A 114 5.93 -4.10 7.50
N VAL A 115 7.21 -3.79 7.63
CA VAL A 115 7.88 -2.69 6.97
C VAL A 115 8.70 -3.23 5.81
N TYR A 116 8.42 -2.73 4.61
CA TYR A 116 9.16 -3.05 3.40
C TYR A 116 9.87 -1.81 2.87
N SER A 117 11.08 -1.99 2.36
CA SER A 117 11.79 -0.96 1.57
C SER A 117 11.86 -1.35 0.10
N ALA A 118 11.81 -0.35 -0.77
CA ALA A 118 12.00 -0.54 -2.20
C ALA A 118 13.47 -0.91 -2.49
N ASP A 119 13.67 -1.96 -3.27
CA ASP A 119 14.97 -2.39 -3.80
C ASP A 119 14.87 -2.46 -5.34
N GLY A 120 15.18 -1.33 -5.99
CA GLY A 120 14.94 -1.14 -7.42
C GLY A 120 13.45 -1.25 -7.77
N ASP A 121 13.10 -2.26 -8.57
CA ASP A 121 11.71 -2.57 -8.92
C ASP A 121 11.02 -3.51 -7.91
N GLY A 122 11.81 -4.12 -7.01
CA GLY A 122 11.33 -5.00 -5.96
C GLY A 122 11.09 -4.32 -4.61
N TRP A 123 10.72 -5.14 -3.63
CA TRP A 123 10.50 -4.75 -2.24
C TRP A 123 11.09 -5.82 -1.31
N THR A 124 11.82 -5.40 -0.29
CA THR A 124 12.42 -6.27 0.72
C THR A 124 11.75 -6.03 2.06
N LEU A 125 11.44 -7.10 2.79
CA LEU A 125 10.98 -6.98 4.17
C LEU A 125 12.16 -6.57 5.04
N ASP A 126 12.06 -5.40 5.69
CA ASP A 126 13.08 -4.91 6.60
C ASP A 126 12.79 -5.35 8.03
N GLN A 127 11.54 -5.25 8.47
CA GLN A 127 11.17 -5.47 9.86
C GLN A 127 9.70 -5.90 10.01
N MET A 128 9.46 -6.80 10.97
CA MET A 128 8.14 -7.02 11.56
C MET A 128 8.10 -6.29 12.90
N LEU A 129 7.06 -5.50 13.13
CA LEU A 129 6.86 -4.72 14.35
C LEU A 129 5.61 -5.22 15.06
N SER A 130 5.71 -5.32 16.39
CA SER A 130 4.60 -5.56 17.31
C SER A 130 4.67 -4.52 18.42
N ALA A 131 3.54 -4.29 19.10
CA ALA A 131 3.53 -3.47 20.30
C ALA A 131 4.37 -4.12 21.41
N SER A 132 5.16 -3.30 22.11
CA SER A 132 6.04 -3.74 23.22
C SER A 132 5.28 -4.40 24.38
N ASP A 133 4.03 -3.99 24.59
CA ASP A 133 3.09 -4.53 25.57
C ASP A 133 1.83 -5.15 24.94
N GLY A 134 1.89 -5.44 23.63
CA GLY A 134 0.76 -5.96 22.88
C GLY A 134 0.30 -7.33 23.38
N ALA A 135 -1.02 -7.48 23.51
CA ALA A 135 -1.69 -8.74 23.78
C ALA A 135 -2.42 -9.26 22.53
N GLU A 136 -2.65 -10.57 22.50
CA GLU A 136 -3.51 -11.18 21.49
C GLU A 136 -4.90 -10.52 21.53
N GLY A 137 -5.38 -10.08 20.37
CA GLY A 137 -6.68 -9.44 20.25
C GLY A 137 -6.68 -7.92 20.38
N ASP A 138 -5.54 -7.27 20.68
CA ASP A 138 -5.41 -5.80 20.74
C ASP A 138 -5.64 -5.10 19.39
N GLN A 139 -5.61 -5.88 18.30
CA GLN A 139 -5.79 -5.39 16.92
C GLN A 139 -4.70 -4.38 16.52
N PHE A 140 -3.47 -4.59 16.98
CA PHE A 140 -2.31 -3.82 16.52
C PHE A 140 -2.17 -3.96 15.00
N GLY A 141 -1.97 -2.83 14.30
CA GLY A 141 -1.96 -2.80 12.83
C GLY A 141 -3.33 -2.59 12.21
N SER A 142 -4.35 -2.28 13.01
CA SER A 142 -5.71 -1.94 12.52
C SER A 142 -5.78 -0.63 11.73
N SER A 143 -4.83 0.27 11.96
CA SER A 143 -4.60 1.48 11.17
C SER A 143 -3.12 1.81 11.21
N VAL A 144 -2.60 2.38 10.13
CA VAL A 144 -1.19 2.78 10.01
C VAL A 144 -1.10 4.15 9.37
N ALA A 145 -0.20 4.98 9.87
CA ALA A 145 0.16 6.25 9.26
C ALA A 145 1.67 6.40 9.23
N LEU A 146 2.22 6.77 8.07
CA LEU A 146 3.65 6.88 7.84
C LEU A 146 3.98 8.28 7.31
N SER A 147 4.99 8.92 7.90
CA SER A 147 5.56 10.17 7.38
C SER A 147 7.03 10.28 7.76
N GLY A 148 7.90 10.30 6.76
CA GLY A 148 9.34 10.39 6.91
C GLY A 148 9.89 9.23 7.75
N ALA A 149 10.37 9.56 8.95
CA ALA A 149 10.92 8.63 9.92
C ALA A 149 9.92 8.27 11.04
N HIS A 150 8.66 8.69 10.96
CA HIS A 150 7.64 8.43 11.97
C HIS A 150 6.56 7.49 11.43
N LEU A 151 6.25 6.46 12.21
CA LEU A 151 5.19 5.49 11.94
C LEU A 151 4.27 5.42 13.16
N LEU A 152 2.98 5.62 12.93
CA LEU A 152 1.94 5.43 13.94
C LEU A 152 1.13 4.18 13.61
N VAL A 153 0.87 3.36 14.63
CA VAL A 153 0.13 2.11 14.49
C VAL A 153 -1.00 2.06 15.52
N GLY A 154 -2.23 1.92 15.05
CA GLY A 154 -3.41 1.79 15.91
C GLY A 154 -3.66 0.35 16.39
N ALA A 155 -4.08 0.24 17.64
CA ALA A 155 -4.57 -0.97 18.29
C ALA A 155 -5.89 -0.63 18.99
N TRP A 156 -7.01 -0.67 18.25
CA TRP A 156 -8.28 -0.14 18.75
C TRP A 156 -8.92 -0.98 19.86
N ALA A 157 -8.57 -2.27 19.95
CA ALA A 157 -9.12 -3.17 20.96
C ALA A 157 -8.23 -3.24 22.23
N ALA A 158 -7.05 -2.62 22.20
CA ALA A 158 -6.14 -2.58 23.33
C ALA A 158 -6.74 -1.85 24.55
N ASN A 159 -6.21 -2.16 25.73
CA ASN A 159 -6.57 -1.54 27.01
C ASN A 159 -8.08 -1.56 27.29
N ASP A 160 -8.66 -2.77 27.37
CA ASP A 160 -10.10 -2.98 27.54
C ASP A 160 -10.95 -2.24 26.48
N SER A 161 -10.49 -2.26 25.22
CA SER A 161 -11.10 -1.53 24.09
C SER A 161 -11.14 0.00 24.24
N ALA A 162 -10.31 0.58 25.11
CA ALA A 162 -10.07 2.03 25.13
C ALA A 162 -9.24 2.50 23.93
N GLY A 163 -8.45 1.60 23.33
CA GLY A 163 -7.61 1.85 22.18
C GLY A 163 -6.27 2.48 22.54
N VAL A 164 -5.23 2.12 21.79
CA VAL A 164 -3.88 2.67 21.90
C VAL A 164 -3.34 2.98 20.51
N VAL A 165 -2.57 4.06 20.37
CA VAL A 165 -1.74 4.34 19.19
C VAL A 165 -0.28 4.24 19.60
N TYR A 166 0.48 3.38 18.94
CA TYR A 166 1.90 3.20 19.15
C TYR A 166 2.68 4.07 18.16
N SER A 167 3.74 4.72 18.64
CA SER A 167 4.64 5.54 17.84
C SER A 167 5.96 4.82 17.66
N PHE A 168 6.42 4.73 16.42
CA PHE A 168 7.70 4.18 16.03
C PHE A 168 8.53 5.23 15.29
N GLU A 169 9.83 5.23 15.55
CA GLU A 169 10.79 6.06 14.83
C GLU A 169 11.85 5.21 14.14
N ARG A 170 12.18 5.60 12.90
CA ARG A 170 13.25 5.02 12.10
C ARG A 170 14.57 5.74 12.35
N ASP A 171 15.59 4.99 12.77
CA ASP A 171 16.94 5.53 12.92
C ASP A 171 17.69 5.66 11.58
N SER A 172 18.91 6.20 11.62
CA SER A 172 19.75 6.37 10.42
C SER A 172 20.20 5.06 9.76
N SER A 173 20.10 3.94 10.47
CA SER A 173 20.40 2.61 9.96
C SER A 173 19.18 1.92 9.35
N GLY A 174 18.02 2.58 9.36
CA GLY A 174 16.77 2.08 8.81
C GLY A 174 15.94 1.24 9.79
N ASN A 175 16.38 1.10 11.04
CA ASN A 175 15.70 0.28 12.04
C ASN A 175 14.60 1.08 12.74
N TRP A 176 13.42 0.49 12.86
CA TRP A 176 12.26 1.06 13.52
C TRP A 176 12.19 0.60 14.98
N THR A 177 11.99 1.56 15.87
CA THR A 177 11.86 1.30 17.31
C THR A 177 10.64 2.01 17.87
N GLU A 178 9.92 1.35 18.78
CA GLU A 178 8.80 1.98 19.50
C GLU A 178 9.35 3.08 20.42
N THR A 179 8.85 4.30 20.26
CA THR A 179 9.29 5.49 21.02
C THR A 179 8.25 6.00 22.00
N GLY A 180 7.01 5.55 21.90
CA GLY A 180 5.95 5.93 22.82
C GLY A 180 4.58 5.42 22.39
N LYS A 181 3.55 5.78 23.17
CA LYS A 181 2.16 5.43 22.88
C LYS A 181 1.19 6.48 23.39
N LEU A 182 0.01 6.54 22.76
CA LEU A 182 -1.11 7.40 23.11
C LEU A 182 -2.29 6.50 23.51
N SER A 183 -2.75 6.58 24.75
CA SER A 183 -3.89 5.80 25.25
C SER A 183 -5.19 6.58 25.10
N GLY A 184 -6.25 5.90 24.65
CA GLY A 184 -7.60 6.47 24.53
C GLY A 184 -8.30 6.70 25.88
N SER A 185 -7.82 6.08 26.96
CA SER A 185 -8.19 6.42 28.33
C SER A 185 -7.25 7.49 28.88
N GLU A 186 -7.79 8.48 29.60
CA GLU A 186 -7.04 9.66 30.07
C GLU A 186 -5.71 9.29 30.73
N SER A 187 -4.61 9.52 30.01
CA SER A 187 -3.26 9.57 30.56
C SER A 187 -2.41 10.52 29.72
N MET A 188 -2.88 11.77 29.56
CA MET A 188 -1.93 12.89 29.54
C MET A 188 -1.62 13.23 31.00
N SER A 189 -0.79 12.42 31.64
CA SER A 189 -0.18 12.84 32.90
C SER A 189 1.07 13.66 32.58
N GLY A 190 0.95 14.98 32.75
CA GLY A 190 2.03 15.89 33.17
C GLY A 190 3.11 16.22 32.15
#